data_AF-I7LJK9-F1
#
_entry.id   AF-I7LJK9-F1
#
_cell.length_a   1.000
_cell.length_b   1.000
_cell.length_c   1.000
_cell.angle_alpha   90.00
_cell.angle_beta   90.00
_cell.angle_gamma   90.00
#
_symmetry.space_group_name_H-M   'P 1'
#
loop_
_entity.id
_entity.type
_entity.pdbx_description
1 polymer ?
#
loop_
_entity_poly.entity_id
_entity_poly.type
_entity_poly.pdbx_seq_one_letter_code
_entity_poly.pdbx_strand_id
1 'polypeptide(L)'
;MLINVLKEKIDGLAKALDIGNTEEINLFIIKIIDDLILFSNNINESIFDVNFFNEKLNEMLSAMKEGDYYLFLDVLKYELMPIIEEYLKLSDN
;
A
#
# COMPACT_ATOMS: atom_id res chain seq x y z
N MET A 1 -5.98 5.89 12.82
CA MET A 1 -5.70 7.14 12.06
C MET A 1 -4.94 6.85 10.76
N LEU A 2 -3.81 6.15 10.82
CA LEU A 2 -2.99 5.79 9.64
C LEU A 2 -3.77 5.06 8.53
N ILE A 3 -4.60 4.08 8.90
CA ILE A 3 -5.34 3.27 7.91
C ILE A 3 -6.30 4.08 7.03
N ASN A 4 -6.94 5.11 7.61
CA ASN A 4 -7.88 5.96 6.88
C ASN A 4 -7.12 6.84 5.87
N VAL A 5 -5.95 7.34 6.26
CA VAL A 5 -5.06 8.11 5.37
C VAL A 5 -4.60 7.25 4.19
N LEU A 6 -4.22 5.98 4.43
CA LEU A 6 -3.81 5.08 3.36
C LEU A 6 -4.97 4.81 2.39
N LYS A 7 -6.18 4.56 2.91
CA LYS A 7 -7.39 4.36 2.09
C LYS A 7 -7.72 5.57 1.22
N GLU A 8 -7.66 6.77 1.77
CA GLU A 8 -7.88 8.01 1.01
C GLU A 8 -6.87 8.16 -0.14
N LYS A 9 -5.61 7.79 0.08
CA LYS A 9 -4.57 7.81 -0.96
C LYS A 9 -4.79 6.73 -2.02
N ILE A 10 -5.24 5.53 -1.64
CA ILE A 10 -5.61 4.45 -2.56
C ILE A 10 -6.77 4.88 -3.45
N ASP A 11 -7.81 5.48 -2.87
CA ASP A 11 -8.95 5.99 -3.63
C ASP A 11 -8.53 7.16 -4.54
N GLY A 12 -7.59 7.99 -4.10
CA GLY A 12 -6.98 9.04 -4.91
C GLY A 12 -6.20 8.48 -6.11
N LEU A 13 -5.38 7.45 -5.89
CA LEU A 13 -4.64 6.75 -6.95
C LEU A 13 -5.59 6.14 -7.98
N ALA A 14 -6.65 5.45 -7.52
CA ALA A 14 -7.65 4.87 -8.41
C ALA A 14 -8.28 5.93 -9.34
N LYS A 15 -8.67 7.08 -8.78
CA LYS A 15 -9.22 8.19 -9.56
C LYS A 15 -8.21 8.77 -10.54
N ALA A 16 -6.94 8.92 -10.13
CA ALA A 16 -5.88 9.43 -10.99
C ALA A 16 -5.60 8.50 -12.17
N LEU A 17 -5.69 7.17 -11.95
CA LEU A 17 -5.59 6.15 -13.00
C LEU A 17 -6.75 6.23 -13.98
N ASP A 18 -7.99 6.34 -13.48
CA ASP A 18 -9.20 6.41 -14.31
C ASP A 18 -9.17 7.61 -15.28
N ILE A 19 -8.62 8.75 -14.85
CA ILE A 19 -8.52 9.96 -15.68
C ILE A 19 -7.19 10.09 -16.44
N GLY A 20 -6.25 9.16 -16.24
CA GLY A 20 -4.94 9.16 -16.88
C GLY A 20 -4.01 10.31 -16.47
N ASN A 21 -4.14 10.83 -15.25
CA ASN A 21 -3.31 11.93 -14.75
C ASN A 21 -1.98 11.40 -14.18
N THR A 22 -0.96 11.31 -15.03
CA THR A 22 0.36 10.77 -14.67
C THR A 22 1.03 11.49 -13.49
N GLU A 23 0.86 12.81 -13.36
CA GLU A 23 1.46 13.56 -12.25
C GLU A 23 0.83 13.17 -10.91
N GLU A 24 -0.50 13.10 -10.88
CA GLU A 24 -1.22 12.65 -9.69
C GLU A 24 -0.93 11.19 -9.35
N ILE A 25 -0.87 10.30 -10.36
CA ILE A 25 -0.49 8.89 -10.17
C ILE A 25 0.85 8.80 -9.44
N ASN A 26 1.88 9.48 -9.95
CA ASN A 26 3.22 9.48 -9.35
C ASN A 26 3.20 10.03 -7.91
N LEU A 27 2.46 11.12 -7.68
CA LEU A 27 2.35 11.73 -6.36
C LEU A 27 1.68 10.80 -5.34
N PHE A 28 0.61 10.11 -5.74
CA PHE A 28 -0.07 9.15 -4.86
C PHE A 28 0.81 7.95 -4.56
N ILE A 29 1.50 7.40 -5.57
CA ILE A 29 2.44 6.28 -5.39
C ILE A 29 3.51 6.64 -4.36
N ILE A 30 4.16 7.81 -4.49
CA ILE A 30 5.19 8.26 -3.54
C ILE A 30 4.62 8.34 -2.12
N LYS A 31 3.45 8.98 -1.96
CA LYS A 31 2.80 9.16 -0.66
C LYS A 31 2.35 7.85 -0.02
N ILE A 32 2.02 6.84 -0.82
CA ILE A 32 1.66 5.50 -0.36
C ILE A 32 2.93 4.78 0.11
N ILE A 33 4.00 4.82 -0.68
CA ILE A 33 5.28 4.20 -0.31
C ILE A 33 5.81 4.79 1.00
N ASP A 34 5.76 6.12 1.16
CA ASP A 34 6.16 6.78 2.40
C ASP A 34 5.37 6.26 3.61
N ASP A 35 4.04 6.12 3.48
CA ASP A 35 3.23 5.59 4.57
C ASP A 35 3.52 4.11 4.87
N LEU A 36 3.80 3.30 3.84
CA LEU A 36 4.16 1.90 4.01
C LEU A 36 5.50 1.75 4.73
N ILE A 37 6.47 2.64 4.47
CA ILE A 37 7.74 2.71 5.21
C ILE A 37 7.51 3.12 6.66
N LEU A 38 6.66 4.12 6.90
CA LEU A 38 6.30 4.52 8.26
C LEU A 38 5.61 3.39 9.00
N PHE A 39 4.71 2.67 8.33
CA PHE A 39 4.07 1.48 8.88
C PHE A 39 5.10 0.41 9.22
N SER A 40 6.01 0.08 8.29
CA SER A 40 6.99 -0.99 8.49
C SER A 40 7.90 -0.76 9.69
N ASN A 41 8.24 0.49 9.98
CA ASN A 41 9.05 0.87 11.15
C ASN A 41 8.33 0.66 12.50
N ASN A 42 7.01 0.42 12.49
CA ASN A 42 6.18 0.20 13.67
C ASN A 42 5.62 -1.22 13.75
N ILE A 43 6.09 -2.13 12.88
CA ILE A 43 5.65 -3.52 12.89
C ILE A 43 6.32 -4.26 14.05
N ASN A 44 5.53 -4.97 14.85
CA ASN A 44 5.99 -6.02 15.73
C ASN A 44 6.00 -7.35 14.95
N GLU A 45 7.19 -7.85 14.63
CA GLU A 45 7.39 -9.06 13.83
C GLU A 45 6.77 -10.32 14.47
N SER A 46 6.54 -10.34 15.79
CA SER A 46 5.95 -11.50 16.47
C SER A 46 4.48 -11.77 16.13
N ILE A 47 3.78 -10.78 15.58
CA ILE A 47 2.34 -10.83 15.28
C ILE A 47 2.01 -10.42 13.84
N PHE A 48 3.03 -10.16 13.01
CA PHE A 48 2.88 -9.71 11.64
C PHE A 48 3.63 -10.62 10.68
N ASP A 49 2.99 -11.01 9.57
CA ASP A 49 3.65 -11.78 8.53
C ASP A 49 4.53 -10.88 7.64
N VAL A 50 5.74 -10.62 8.12
CA VAL A 50 6.75 -9.80 7.43
C VAL A 50 7.16 -10.41 6.08
N ASN A 51 7.15 -11.75 5.96
CA ASN A 51 7.54 -12.41 4.72
C ASN A 51 6.52 -12.16 3.62
N PHE A 52 5.23 -12.36 3.92
CA PHE A 52 4.16 -12.06 2.99
C PHE A 52 4.15 -10.56 2.64
N PHE A 53 4.31 -9.67 3.62
CA PHE A 53 4.38 -8.23 3.38
C PHE A 53 5.51 -7.86 2.41
N ASN A 54 6.70 -8.41 2.62
CA ASN A 54 7.85 -8.17 1.73
C ASN A 54 7.63 -8.75 0.33
N GLU A 55 6.99 -9.91 0.21
CA GLU A 55 6.63 -10.49 -1.09
C GLU A 55 5.72 -9.53 -1.87
N LYS A 56 4.67 -9.03 -1.24
CA LYS A 56 3.72 -8.11 -1.88
C LYS A 56 4.35 -6.74 -2.21
N LEU A 57 5.23 -6.23 -1.35
CA LEU A 57 6.01 -5.02 -1.69
C LEU A 57 6.88 -5.23 -2.93
N ASN A 58 7.52 -6.40 -3.07
CA ASN A 58 8.30 -6.71 -4.27
C ASN A 58 7.44 -6.81 -5.52
N GLU A 59 6.23 -7.35 -5.40
CA GLU A 59 5.26 -7.41 -6.49
C GLU A 59 4.83 -6.01 -6.94
N MET A 60 4.49 -5.12 -5.99
CA MET A 60 4.19 -3.71 -6.28
C MET A 60 5.36 -2.99 -6.96
N LEU A 61 6.60 -3.22 -6.50
CA LEU A 61 7.79 -2.64 -7.12
C LEU A 61 8.01 -3.15 -8.54
N SER A 62 7.68 -4.41 -8.80
CA SER A 62 7.77 -5.02 -10.13
C SER A 62 6.73 -4.42 -11.08
N ALA A 63 5.48 -4.32 -10.63
CA ALA A 63 4.40 -3.66 -11.35
C ALA A 63 4.75 -2.20 -11.71
N MET A 64 5.32 -1.45 -10.75
CA MET A 64 5.75 -0.07 -10.98
C MET A 64 6.89 0.03 -12.02
N LYS A 65 7.85 -0.90 -12.01
CA LYS A 65 8.94 -0.95 -13.02
C LYS A 65 8.41 -1.24 -14.43
N GLU A 66 7.36 -2.05 -14.52
CA GLU A 66 6.71 -2.42 -15.78
C GLU A 66 5.68 -1.36 -16.25
N GLY A 67 5.37 -0.38 -15.40
CA GLY A 67 4.35 0.64 -15.67
C GLY A 67 2.92 0.12 -15.48
N ASP A 68 2.74 -1.05 -14.89
CA ASP A 68 1.43 -1.62 -14.57
C ASP A 68 0.90 -1.08 -13.24
N TYR A 69 0.37 0.14 -13.29
CA TYR A 69 -0.15 0.80 -12.10
C TYR A 69 -1.49 0.24 -11.62
N TYR A 70 -2.21 -0.51 -12.47
CA TYR A 70 -3.41 -1.23 -12.05
C TYR A 70 -3.04 -2.43 -11.18
N LEU A 71 -2.03 -3.20 -11.59
CA LEU A 71 -1.50 -4.28 -10.76
C LEU A 71 -0.92 -3.75 -9.44
N PHE A 72 -0.18 -2.63 -9.48
CA PHE A 72 0.27 -1.96 -8.25
C PHE A 72 -0.90 -1.67 -7.29
N LEU A 73 -1.97 -1.10 -7.82
CA LEU A 73 -3.16 -0.75 -7.04
C LEU A 73 -3.87 -2.00 -6.50
N ASP A 74 -3.99 -3.06 -7.30
CA ASP A 74 -4.66 -4.30 -6.93
C ASP A 74 -3.92 -5.01 -5.80
N VAL A 75 -2.60 -5.19 -5.92
CA VAL A 75 -1.78 -5.79 -4.85
C VAL A 75 -1.91 -4.98 -3.56
N LEU A 76 -1.83 -3.66 -3.65
CA LEU A 76 -1.98 -2.79 -2.49
C LEU A 76 -3.36 -2.95 -1.83
N LYS A 77 -4.42 -2.86 -2.62
CA LYS A 77 -5.81 -2.79 -2.13
C LYS A 77 -6.34 -4.13 -1.65
N TYR A 78 -6.03 -5.20 -2.37
CA TYR A 78 -6.65 -6.51 -2.14
C TYR A 78 -5.74 -7.49 -1.40
N GLU A 79 -4.43 -7.24 -1.33
CA GLU A 79 -3.49 -8.14 -0.67
C GLU A 79 -2.81 -7.50 0.55
N LEU A 80 -2.23 -6.30 0.38
CA LEU A 80 -1.54 -5.61 1.49
C LEU A 80 -2.50 -4.97 2.50
N MET A 81 -3.50 -4.22 2.05
CA MET A 81 -4.41 -3.53 2.96
C MET A 81 -5.12 -4.45 3.95
N PRO A 82 -5.64 -5.62 3.55
CA PRO A 82 -6.27 -6.55 4.49
C PRO A 82 -5.35 -6.99 5.64
N ILE A 83 -4.07 -7.29 5.35
CA ILE A 83 -3.13 -7.73 6.38
C ILE A 83 -2.72 -6.59 7.33
N ILE A 84 -2.61 -5.35 6.80
CA ILE A 84 -2.35 -4.16 7.61
C ILE A 84 -3.54 -3.91 8.55
N GLU A 85 -4.76 -4.06 8.06
CA GLU A 85 -5.98 -3.93 8.87
C GLU A 85 -6.05 -4.99 9.98
N GLU A 86 -5.74 -6.23 9.66
CA GLU A 86 -5.73 -7.33 10.62
C GLU A 86 -4.70 -7.08 11.73
N TYR A 87 -3.47 -6.71 11.35
CA TYR A 87 -2.42 -6.36 12.30
C TYR A 87 -2.82 -5.25 13.25
N LEU A 88 -3.39 -4.15 12.74
CA LEU A 88 -3.79 -3.02 13.59
C LEU A 88 -4.88 -3.42 14.59
N LYS A 89 -5.81 -4.32 14.21
CA LYS A 89 -6.80 -4.86 15.14
C LYS A 89 -6.17 -5.70 16.24
N LEU A 90 -5.10 -6.43 15.94
CA LEU A 90 -4.38 -7.25 16.91
C LEU A 90 -3.50 -6.39 17.82
N SER A 91 -2.91 -5.30 17.32
CA SER A 91 -2.01 -4.44 18.10
C SER A 91 -2.74 -3.50 19.07
N ASP A 92 -4.02 -3.23 18.84
CA ASP A 92 -4.86 -2.40 19.73
C ASP A 92 -5.44 -3.18 20.93
N ASN A 93 -5.17 -4.49 21.03
CA ASN A 93 -5.55 -5.36 22.16
C ASN A 93 -4.34 -5.72 23.04
#